data_AF-A0A7C6JQ56-F1
#
_entry.id   AF-A0A7C6JQ56-F1
#
_cell.length_a   1.000
_cell.length_b   1.000
_cell.length_c   1.000
_cell.angle_alpha   90.00
_cell.angle_beta   90.00
_cell.angle_gamma   90.00
#
_symmetry.space_group_name_H-M   'P 1'
#
loop_
_entity.id
_entity.type
_entity.pdbx_description
1 polymer ?
#
loop_
_entity_poly.entity_id
_entity_poly.type
_entity_poly.pdbx_seq_one_letter_code
_entity_poly.pdbx_strand_id
1 'polypeptide(L)'
;MIIYILVLLFYSAGSYLAFTRDGSELSLWILAFGVVLDIAMLFFDWTGAKFAPRLGEGDLASKVMRILSYFLFGVGFFLRILPKIAGFKLLIALAVAVWLVFFIRSLTLHIKRRKSK
;
A
#
# COMPACT_ATOMS: atom_id res chain seq x y z
N MET A 1 7.38 -10.15 -6.52
CA MET A 1 6.92 -9.18 -7.54
C MET A 1 5.43 -9.33 -7.78
N ILE A 2 4.93 -10.52 -8.11
CA ILE A 2 3.49 -10.79 -8.34
C ILE A 2 2.61 -10.28 -7.19
N ILE A 3 2.98 -10.55 -5.94
CA ILE A 3 2.18 -10.11 -4.78
C ILE A 3 2.09 -8.58 -4.69
N TYR A 4 3.17 -7.83 -4.96
CA TYR A 4 3.12 -6.37 -5.00
C TYR A 4 2.27 -5.82 -6.15
N ILE A 5 2.22 -6.54 -7.29
CA ILE A 5 1.30 -6.21 -8.38
C ILE A 5 -0.15 -6.43 -7.93
N LEU A 6 -0.44 -7.51 -7.19
CA LEU A 6 -1.77 -7.74 -6.61
C LEU A 6 -2.14 -6.63 -5.62
N VAL A 7 -1.21 -6.19 -4.75
CA VAL A 7 -1.44 -5.04 -3.85
C VAL A 7 -1.77 -3.79 -4.65
N LEU A 8 -1.00 -3.49 -5.71
CA LEU A 8 -1.27 -2.36 -6.60
C LEU A 8 -2.67 -2.45 -7.23
N LEU A 9 -3.09 -3.64 -7.67
CA LEU A 9 -4.42 -3.87 -8.24
C LEU A 9 -5.51 -3.64 -7.19
N PHE A 10 -5.36 -4.16 -5.96
CA PHE A 10 -6.30 -3.92 -4.88
C PHE A 10 -6.40 -2.44 -4.51
N TYR A 11 -5.28 -1.74 -4.38
CA TYR A 11 -5.29 -0.30 -4.10
C TYR A 11 -5.91 0.51 -5.23
N SER A 12 -5.62 0.18 -6.48
CA SER A 12 -6.17 0.90 -7.64
C SER A 12 -7.67 0.67 -7.76
N ALA A 13 -8.12 -0.59 -7.74
CA ALA A 13 -9.53 -0.94 -7.84
C ALA A 13 -10.34 -0.45 -6.64
N GLY A 14 -9.80 -0.63 -5.43
CA GLY A 14 -10.43 -0.21 -4.18
C GLY A 14 -10.57 1.31 -4.10
N SER A 15 -9.54 2.05 -4.50
CA SER A 15 -9.60 3.51 -4.56
C SER A 15 -10.58 3.97 -5.62
N TYR A 16 -10.52 3.43 -6.84
CA TYR A 16 -11.47 3.77 -7.89
C TYR A 16 -12.93 3.60 -7.43
N LEU A 17 -13.24 2.47 -6.78
CA LEU A 17 -14.57 2.23 -6.21
C LEU A 17 -14.90 3.17 -5.05
N ALA A 18 -13.92 3.49 -4.19
CA ALA A 18 -14.11 4.43 -3.09
C ALA A 18 -14.43 5.85 -3.58
N PHE A 19 -13.83 6.27 -4.69
CA PHE A 19 -14.08 7.58 -5.31
C PHE A 19 -15.42 7.65 -6.05
N THR A 20 -15.75 6.60 -6.82
CA THR A 20 -16.97 6.54 -7.65
C THR A 20 -18.23 6.16 -6.88
N ARG A 21 -18.10 5.46 -5.75
CA ARG A 21 -19.22 4.96 -4.93
C ARG A 21 -19.12 5.38 -3.47
N ASP A 22 -18.56 6.55 -3.20
CA ASP A 22 -18.51 7.19 -1.87
C ASP A 22 -18.08 6.28 -0.71
N GLY A 23 -17.04 5.46 -0.94
CA GLY A 23 -16.55 4.52 0.06
C GLY A 23 -17.54 3.41 0.39
N SER A 24 -18.21 2.85 -0.63
CA SER A 24 -19.03 1.63 -0.51
C SER A 24 -18.31 0.50 0.23
N GLU A 25 -19.06 -0.40 0.88
CA GLU A 25 -18.49 -1.54 1.62
C GLU A 25 -17.53 -2.38 0.77
N LEU A 26 -17.89 -2.64 -0.49
CA LEU A 26 -17.02 -3.35 -1.43
C LEU A 26 -15.67 -2.66 -1.61
N SER A 27 -15.66 -1.33 -1.74
CA SER A 27 -14.40 -0.56 -1.86
C SER A 27 -13.53 -0.69 -0.62
N LEU A 28 -14.14 -0.71 0.57
CA LEU A 28 -13.43 -0.86 1.84
C LEU A 28 -12.82 -2.25 1.97
N TRP A 29 -13.57 -3.29 1.60
CA TRP A 29 -13.05 -4.66 1.58
C TRP A 29 -11.87 -4.81 0.63
N ILE A 30 -11.98 -4.31 -0.60
CA ILE A 30 -10.91 -4.39 -1.60
C ILE A 30 -9.65 -3.65 -1.11
N LEU A 31 -9.81 -2.46 -0.53
CA LEU A 31 -8.68 -1.73 0.07
C LEU A 31 -8.08 -2.48 1.27
N ALA A 32 -8.91 -3.00 2.17
CA ALA A 32 -8.47 -3.74 3.35
C ALA A 32 -7.70 -5.01 2.96
N PHE A 33 -8.15 -5.77 1.95
CA PHE A 33 -7.40 -6.91 1.42
C PHE A 33 -6.03 -6.50 0.89
N GLY A 34 -5.96 -5.36 0.17
CA GLY A 34 -4.69 -4.79 -0.26
C GLY A 34 -3.75 -4.47 0.91
N VAL A 35 -4.27 -3.83 1.96
CA VAL A 35 -3.51 -3.47 3.16
C VAL A 35 -3.01 -4.71 3.89
N VAL A 36 -3.88 -5.70 4.11
CA VAL A 36 -3.51 -6.96 4.79
C VAL A 36 -2.44 -7.71 3.99
N LEU A 37 -2.59 -7.81 2.67
CA LEU A 37 -1.61 -8.46 1.81
C LEU A 37 -0.25 -7.73 1.84
N ASP A 38 -0.27 -6.40 1.88
CA ASP A 38 0.95 -5.60 1.97
C ASP A 38 1.62 -5.73 3.35
N ILE A 39 0.86 -5.76 4.44
CA ILE A 39 1.39 -6.02 5.79
C ILE A 39 2.00 -7.42 5.87
N ALA A 40 1.35 -8.43 5.28
CA ALA A 40 1.91 -9.78 5.22
C ALA A 40 3.26 -9.78 4.49
N MET A 41 3.40 -9.01 3.41
CA MET A 41 4.68 -8.85 2.73
C MET A 41 5.74 -8.18 3.60
N LEU A 42 5.39 -7.14 4.35
CA LEU A 42 6.31 -6.52 5.31
C LEU A 42 6.77 -7.52 6.38
N PHE A 43 5.86 -8.36 6.87
CA PHE A 43 6.18 -9.40 7.84
C PHE A 43 7.13 -10.47 7.25
N PHE A 44 6.89 -10.91 6.01
CA PHE A 44 7.79 -11.85 5.34
C PHE A 44 9.16 -11.26 5.04
N ASP A 45 9.23 -9.97 4.70
CA ASP A 45 10.49 -9.24 4.55
C ASP A 45 11.26 -9.21 5.88
N TRP A 46 10.57 -9.03 7.01
CA TRP A 46 11.18 -8.97 8.34
C TRP A 46 11.64 -10.34 8.85
N THR A 47 10.86 -11.39 8.63
CA THR A 47 11.22 -12.77 9.03
C THR A 47 12.31 -13.39 8.13
N GLY A 48 12.72 -12.70 7.07
CA GLY A 48 13.81 -13.13 6.20
C GLY A 48 13.47 -14.33 5.32
N ALA A 49 12.18 -14.63 5.12
CA ALA A 49 11.73 -15.75 4.31
C ALA A 49 12.38 -15.73 2.91
N LYS A 50 13.08 -16.81 2.53
CA LYS A 50 13.86 -16.90 1.27
C LYS A 50 13.02 -16.71 0.01
N PHE A 51 11.72 -17.00 0.09
CA PHE A 51 10.79 -16.95 -1.04
C PHE A 51 10.10 -15.59 -1.20
N ALA A 52 10.26 -14.67 -0.23
CA ALA A 52 9.61 -13.38 -0.26
C ALA A 52 10.44 -12.36 -1.06
N PRO A 53 9.83 -11.66 -2.03
CA PRO A 53 10.50 -10.64 -2.82
C PRO A 53 10.75 -9.39 -1.95
N ARG A 54 11.99 -9.25 -1.48
CA ARG A 54 12.44 -8.13 -0.63
C ARG A 54 12.52 -6.81 -1.41
N LEU A 55 11.42 -6.08 -1.43
CA LEU A 55 11.35 -4.70 -1.97
C LEU A 55 11.57 -3.71 -0.81
N GLY A 56 12.58 -2.85 -0.92
CA GLY A 56 12.91 -1.87 0.13
C GLY A 56 13.85 -2.37 1.22
N GLU A 57 14.50 -3.52 1.02
CA GLU A 57 15.47 -4.07 1.98
C GLU A 57 16.64 -3.10 2.20
N GLY A 58 16.77 -2.57 3.41
CA GLY A 58 17.83 -1.64 3.79
C GLY A 58 17.62 -0.17 3.40
N ASP A 59 16.47 0.22 2.84
CA ASP A 59 16.16 1.65 2.59
C ASP A 59 15.15 2.18 3.62
N LEU A 60 15.66 2.95 4.58
CA LEU A 60 14.85 3.50 5.67
C LEU A 60 13.70 4.38 5.15
N ALA A 61 13.95 5.18 4.11
CA ALA A 61 12.94 6.06 3.54
C ALA A 61 11.75 5.28 2.97
N SER A 62 12.01 4.18 2.24
CA SER A 62 10.96 3.29 1.72
C SER A 62 10.14 2.67 2.85
N LYS A 63 10.78 2.24 3.95
CA LYS A 63 10.07 1.71 5.12
C LYS A 63 9.16 2.76 5.78
N VAL A 64 9.66 3.99 5.96
CA VAL A 64 8.89 5.08 6.55
C VAL A 64 7.68 5.42 5.67
N MET A 65 7.86 5.52 4.35
CA MET A 65 6.74 5.76 3.42
C MET A 65 5.69 4.65 3.49
N ARG A 66 6.10 3.38 3.56
CA ARG A 66 5.17 2.26 3.69
C ARG A 66 4.36 2.35 4.98
N ILE A 67 5.01 2.60 6.13
CA ILE A 67 4.35 2.77 7.42
C ILE A 67 3.40 3.98 7.41
N LEU A 68 3.83 5.10 6.82
CA LEU A 68 3.00 6.29 6.67
C LEU A 68 1.74 5.99 5.84
N SER A 69 1.85 5.18 4.78
CA SER A 69 0.69 4.76 3.98
C SER A 69 -0.32 3.98 4.83
N TYR A 70 0.14 3.10 5.73
CA TYR A 70 -0.74 2.34 6.62
C TYR A 70 -1.45 3.24 7.62
N PHE A 71 -0.73 4.20 8.20
CA PHE A 71 -1.33 5.19 9.07
C PHE A 71 -2.43 5.97 8.33
N LEU A 72 -2.17 6.44 7.11
CA LEU A 72 -3.15 7.14 6.29
C LEU A 72 -4.36 6.28 5.94
N PHE A 73 -4.17 4.99 5.59
CA PHE A 73 -5.28 4.06 5.38
C PHE A 73 -6.11 3.87 6.65
N GLY A 74 -5.47 3.70 7.81
CA GLY A 74 -6.15 3.54 9.10
C GLY A 74 -7.01 4.76 9.45
N VAL A 75 -6.44 5.97 9.33
CA VAL A 75 -7.19 7.22 9.55
C VAL A 75 -8.29 7.38 8.50
N GLY A 76 -8.03 7.02 7.24
CA GLY A 76 -9.04 7.01 6.17
C GLY A 76 -10.24 6.13 6.54
N PHE A 77 -10.00 4.87 6.89
CA PHE A 77 -11.06 3.95 7.32
C PHE A 77 -11.81 4.48 8.55
N PHE A 78 -11.12 5.09 9.50
CA PHE A 78 -11.78 5.73 10.65
C PHE A 78 -12.71 6.88 10.23
N LEU A 79 -12.28 7.77 9.31
CA LEU A 79 -13.14 8.83 8.79
C LEU A 79 -14.39 8.30 8.07
N ARG A 80 -14.31 7.10 7.50
CA ARG A 80 -15.45 6.45 6.87
C ARG A 80 -16.49 5.99 7.89
N ILE A 81 -16.08 5.62 9.10
CA ILE A 81 -16.97 5.33 10.24
C ILE A 81 -17.69 6.60 10.71
N LEU A 82 -17.05 7.77 10.59
CA LEU A 82 -17.57 9.10 10.96
C LEU A 82 -18.36 9.82 9.84
N PRO A 83 -19.01 9.08 8.93
CA PRO A 83 -19.44 9.52 7.59
C PRO A 83 -18.72 10.70 6.89
N LYS A 84 -17.43 10.97 7.12
CA LYS A 84 -16.72 12.10 6.51
C LYS A 84 -16.17 11.76 5.12
N ILE A 85 -17.05 11.66 4.13
CA ILE A 85 -16.74 11.15 2.77
C ILE A 85 -15.60 11.94 2.10
N ALA A 86 -15.62 13.27 2.15
CA ALA A 86 -14.58 14.09 1.51
C ALA A 86 -13.19 13.86 2.13
N GLY A 87 -13.11 13.83 3.46
CA GLY A 87 -11.87 13.55 4.18
C GLY A 87 -11.37 12.12 3.97
N PHE A 88 -12.29 11.15 3.93
CA PHE A 88 -11.98 9.78 3.57
C PHE A 88 -11.33 9.68 2.18
N LYS A 89 -11.97 10.25 1.14
CA LYS A 89 -11.43 10.23 -0.23
C LYS A 89 -10.04 10.86 -0.31
N LEU A 90 -9.85 12.01 0.34
CA LEU A 90 -8.55 12.68 0.41
C LEU A 90 -7.48 11.78 1.04
N LEU A 91 -7.77 11.16 2.19
CA LEU A 91 -6.82 10.29 2.86
C LEU A 91 -6.50 9.02 2.07
N ILE A 92 -7.49 8.42 1.39
CA ILE A 92 -7.24 7.27 0.52
C ILE A 92 -6.32 7.66 -0.65
N ALA A 93 -6.56 8.80 -1.31
CA ALA A 93 -5.67 9.28 -2.37
C ALA A 93 -4.24 9.50 -1.87
N LEU A 94 -4.08 10.15 -0.70
CA LEU A 94 -2.76 10.36 -0.10
C LEU A 94 -2.08 9.04 0.28
N ALA A 95 -2.82 8.10 0.87
CA ALA A 95 -2.30 6.79 1.25
C ALA A 95 -1.76 6.04 0.02
N VAL A 96 -2.54 5.99 -1.06
CA VAL A 96 -2.12 5.35 -2.32
C VAL A 96 -0.95 6.08 -2.97
N ALA A 97 -0.95 7.41 -2.98
CA ALA A 97 0.15 8.19 -3.54
C ALA A 97 1.47 7.92 -2.78
N VAL A 98 1.43 7.95 -1.44
CA VAL A 98 2.60 7.63 -0.60
C VAL A 98 3.07 6.19 -0.84
N TRP A 99 2.13 5.24 -0.93
CA TRP A 99 2.46 3.85 -1.22
C TRP A 99 3.08 3.67 -2.62
N LEU A 100 2.59 4.39 -3.63
CA LEU A 100 3.16 4.38 -4.98
C LEU A 100 4.60 4.90 -4.99
N VAL A 101 4.89 5.96 -4.25
CA VAL A 101 6.26 6.48 -4.11
C VAL A 101 7.16 5.42 -3.48
N PHE A 102 6.71 4.76 -2.42
CA PHE A 102 7.41 3.60 -1.82
C PHE A 102 7.67 2.51 -2.86
N PHE A 103 6.65 2.11 -3.62
CA PHE A 103 6.72 1.02 -4.58
C PHE A 103 7.71 1.32 -5.70
N ILE A 104 7.61 2.51 -6.32
CA ILE A 104 8.50 2.95 -7.41
C ILE A 104 9.95 3.03 -6.91
N ARG A 105 10.17 3.63 -5.72
CA ARG A 105 11.50 3.74 -5.12
C ARG A 105 12.11 2.37 -4.85
N SER A 106 11.34 1.48 -4.21
CA SER A 106 11.78 0.12 -3.89
C SER A 106 12.07 -0.68 -5.15
N LEU A 107 11.23 -0.57 -6.17
CA LEU A 107 11.41 -1.24 -7.46
C LEU A 107 12.68 -0.76 -8.16
N THR A 108 12.91 0.56 -8.17
CA THR A 108 14.11 1.16 -8.76
C THR A 108 15.38 0.67 -8.06
N LEU A 109 15.38 0.61 -6.73
CA LEU A 109 16.51 0.08 -5.95
C LEU A 109 16.74 -1.41 -6.21
N HIS A 110 15.67 -2.21 -6.32
CA HIS A 110 15.76 -3.63 -6.64
C HIS A 110 16.40 -3.86 -8.02
N ILE A 111 15.99 -3.10 -9.03
CA ILE A 111 16.54 -3.18 -10.39
C ILE A 111 18.01 -2.76 -10.40
N LYS A 112 18.38 -1.67 -9.71
CA LYS A 112 19.77 -1.21 -9.61
C LYS A 112 20.68 -2.27 -8.97
N ARG A 113 20.23 -2.91 -7.87
CA ARG A 113 21.01 -3.97 -7.21
C ARG A 113 21.21 -5.20 -8.08
N ARG A 114 20.22 -5.58 -8.91
CA ARG A 114 20.39 -6.67 -9.87
C ARG A 114 21.40 -6.37 -10.96
N LYS A 115 21.52 -5.12 -11.43
CA LYS A 115 22.49 -4.74 -12.46
C LYS A 115 23.94 -4.67 -11.96
N SER A 116 24.13 -4.54 -10.64
CA SER A 116 25.45 -4.43 -10.01
C SER A 116 26.06 -5.78 -9.61
N LYS A 117 25.31 -6.88 -9.76
CA LYS A 117 25.76 -8.26 -9.56
C LYS A 117 25.90 -8.93 -10.91
#